data_AF-A0A0P4V899-F1
#
_entry.id   AF-A0A0P4V899-F1
#
_cell.length_a   1.000
_cell.length_b   1.000
_cell.length_c   1.000
_cell.angle_alpha   90.00
_cell.angle_beta   90.00
_cell.angle_gamma   90.00
#
_symmetry.space_group_name_H-M   'P 1'
#
loop_
_entity.id
_entity.type
_entity.pdbx_description
1 polymer ?
#
loop_
_entity_poly.entity_id
_entity_poly.type
_entity_poly.pdbx_seq_one_letter_code
_entity_poly.pdbx_strand_id
1 'polypeptide(L)'
;MIGDDNPRGTTYGFGSQEVKQTAFTIDGILIPPIYAIDLPIFFVETQAYRDKKGENIYYRFFGEIYLYLKDYQPSNNWRAVLIFTKKRFDPGIPKQYSEFEDNPRLQRIYLDRLPLEYGDRSLGLGVMQLIGMKPQVAPERGRTLLNRIQQELTDVQTQNAYVELIETVFVYKFPKFSREEIETMLGLGELKHTRVYQEAMQEQGAVMILQQLSHRFGAIPPEKQAQIQQLSADQLTALAIALLEFSSLQDVDFWLQTQA
;
A
#
# COMPACT_ATOMS: atom_id res chain seq x y z
N MET A 1 4.83 7.77 -2.47
CA MET A 1 5.73 6.95 -3.31
C MET A 1 7.08 7.63 -3.33
N ILE A 2 8.16 6.90 -3.00
CA ILE A 2 9.53 7.43 -2.92
C ILE A 2 10.17 7.32 -4.30
N GLY A 3 10.80 8.41 -4.77
CA GLY A 3 11.66 8.43 -5.95
C GLY A 3 11.30 9.40 -7.08
N ASP A 4 10.90 10.65 -6.80
CA ASP A 4 10.71 11.65 -7.87
C ASP A 4 11.59 12.89 -7.65
N ASP A 5 12.75 12.90 -8.31
CA ASP A 5 13.65 14.05 -8.46
C ASP A 5 13.32 14.87 -9.72
N ASN A 6 12.02 15.13 -9.97
CA ASN A 6 11.59 16.03 -11.05
C ASN A 6 10.74 17.22 -10.54
N PRO A 7 11.24 18.48 -10.57
CA PRO A 7 10.58 19.62 -9.93
C PRO A 7 9.34 20.20 -10.63
N ARG A 8 8.69 19.51 -11.58
CA ARG A 8 7.49 20.02 -12.29
C ARG A 8 6.43 18.96 -12.61
N GLY A 9 6.23 18.00 -11.71
CA GLY A 9 5.05 17.12 -11.71
C GLY A 9 4.00 17.62 -10.73
N THR A 10 2.75 17.76 -11.17
CA THR A 10 1.55 18.00 -10.35
C THR A 10 1.24 16.77 -9.50
N THR A 11 2.11 16.43 -8.56
CA THR A 11 1.98 15.19 -7.78
C THR A 11 1.53 15.52 -6.38
N TYR A 12 0.35 15.04 -6.01
CA TYR A 12 -0.14 15.11 -4.64
C TYR A 12 0.80 14.35 -3.69
N GLY A 13 1.12 14.95 -2.55
CA GLY A 13 1.77 14.26 -1.45
C GLY A 13 0.76 13.34 -0.75
N PHE A 14 1.14 12.09 -0.50
CA PHE A 14 0.34 11.15 0.31
C PHE A 14 0.90 11.11 1.72
N GLY A 15 0.03 11.30 2.71
CA GLY A 15 0.37 11.13 4.12
C GLY A 15 -0.75 10.45 4.88
N SER A 16 -0.39 9.75 5.95
CA SER A 16 -1.29 9.44 7.05
C SER A 16 -0.92 10.41 8.18
N GLN A 17 -1.89 11.17 8.68
CA GLN A 17 -1.65 12.21 9.67
C GLN A 17 -2.40 11.87 10.96
N GLU A 18 -1.64 11.63 12.03
CA GLU A 18 -2.19 11.61 13.39
C GLU A 18 -2.49 13.04 13.84
N VAL A 19 -3.73 13.30 14.24
CA VAL A 19 -4.17 14.59 14.77
C VAL A 19 -3.89 14.65 16.27
N LYS A 20 -3.08 15.62 16.72
CA LYS A 20 -2.47 15.64 18.07
C LYS A 20 -3.41 15.92 19.26
N GLN A 21 -4.73 15.97 19.10
CA GLN A 21 -5.65 16.17 20.24
C GLN A 21 -6.59 15.00 20.54
N THR A 22 -6.66 14.01 19.65
CA THR A 22 -7.49 12.82 19.81
C THR A 22 -6.92 11.79 18.84
N ALA A 23 -6.67 10.56 19.28
CA ALA A 23 -6.07 9.47 18.50
C ALA A 23 -6.92 9.09 17.26
N PHE A 24 -7.00 9.98 16.28
CA PHE A 24 -7.67 9.81 15.01
C PHE A 24 -6.61 9.84 13.92
N THR A 25 -6.69 8.84 13.06
CA THR A 25 -5.81 8.65 11.91
C THR A 25 -6.72 8.52 10.70
N ILE A 26 -6.65 9.47 9.78
CA ILE A 26 -7.29 9.33 8.48
C ILE A 26 -6.39 8.40 7.65
N ASP A 27 -6.97 7.36 7.06
CA ASP A 27 -6.24 6.33 6.31
C ASP A 27 -5.41 6.92 5.16
N GLY A 28 -5.95 7.91 4.46
CA GLY A 28 -5.25 8.61 3.40
C GLY A 28 -5.61 10.09 3.29
N ILE A 29 -4.59 10.95 3.34
CA ILE A 29 -4.70 12.35 2.99
C ILE A 29 -3.79 12.62 1.79
N LEU A 30 -4.39 13.09 0.69
CA LEU A 30 -3.66 13.58 -0.47
C LEU A 30 -3.64 15.09 -0.42
N ILE A 31 -2.45 15.65 -0.20
CA ILE A 31 -2.21 17.08 -0.09
C ILE A 31 -1.64 17.60 -1.43
N PRO A 32 -2.21 18.62 -2.04
CA PRO A 32 -1.67 19.19 -3.27
C PRO A 32 -0.31 19.85 -3.00
N PRO A 33 0.54 20.03 -4.03
CA PRO A 33 1.76 20.79 -3.89
C PRO A 33 1.50 22.20 -3.34
N ILE A 34 2.45 22.76 -2.58
CA ILE A 34 2.31 24.06 -1.90
C ILE A 34 1.94 25.20 -2.87
N TYR A 35 2.35 25.09 -4.14
CA TYR A 35 2.07 26.07 -5.19
C TYR A 35 0.68 25.90 -5.85
N ALA A 36 -0.05 24.81 -5.57
CA ALA A 36 -1.30 24.45 -6.23
C ALA A 36 -2.51 24.71 -5.31
N ILE A 37 -2.70 25.97 -4.92
CA ILE A 37 -3.74 26.39 -3.95
C ILE A 37 -5.18 26.15 -4.43
N ASP A 38 -5.42 26.10 -5.74
CA ASP A 38 -6.75 25.86 -6.34
C ASP A 38 -7.15 24.37 -6.33
N LEU A 39 -6.18 23.48 -6.08
CA LEU A 39 -6.43 22.05 -6.02
C LEU A 39 -6.94 21.65 -4.62
N PRO A 40 -7.93 20.75 -4.52
CA PRO A 40 -8.47 20.36 -3.23
C PRO A 40 -7.55 19.37 -2.52
N ILE A 41 -7.54 19.38 -1.19
CA ILE A 41 -7.06 18.23 -0.40
C ILE A 41 -8.06 17.08 -0.58
N PHE A 42 -7.60 15.87 -0.84
CA PHE A 42 -8.47 14.69 -0.81
C PHE A 42 -8.28 13.91 0.48
N PHE A 43 -9.39 13.70 1.18
CA PHE A 43 -9.47 12.73 2.27
C PHE A 43 -10.00 11.43 1.69
N VAL A 44 -9.34 10.31 2.01
CA VAL A 44 -9.64 8.99 1.48
C VAL A 44 -9.73 8.00 2.62
N GLU A 45 -10.83 7.25 2.65
CA GLU A 45 -11.05 6.18 3.63
C GLU A 45 -11.53 4.93 2.90
N THR A 46 -11.05 3.75 3.33
CA THR A 46 -11.40 2.48 2.69
C THR A 46 -12.15 1.54 3.63
N GLN A 47 -13.29 1.02 3.20
CA GLN A 47 -14.12 0.12 3.98
C GLN A 47 -14.20 -1.27 3.35
N ALA A 48 -13.66 -2.26 4.07
CA ALA A 48 -13.65 -3.67 3.66
C ALA A 48 -14.75 -4.54 4.31
N TYR A 49 -15.48 -4.01 5.29
CA TYR A 49 -16.46 -4.74 6.10
C TYR A 49 -17.70 -3.89 6.37
N ARG A 50 -18.79 -4.50 6.86
CA ARG A 50 -19.90 -3.71 7.39
C ARG A 50 -19.51 -3.06 8.71
N ASP A 51 -20.01 -1.86 8.94
CA ASP A 51 -19.91 -1.22 10.25
C ASP A 51 -20.53 -2.11 11.33
N LYS A 52 -19.90 -2.11 12.51
CA LYS A 52 -20.47 -2.78 13.68
C LYS A 52 -21.71 -2.03 14.15
N LYS A 53 -22.52 -2.69 14.97
CA LYS A 53 -23.72 -2.06 15.53
C LYS A 53 -23.33 -0.81 16.34
N GLY A 54 -23.89 0.34 15.96
CA GLY A 54 -23.63 1.63 16.60
C GLY A 54 -22.52 2.46 15.94
N GLU A 55 -21.79 1.88 14.99
CA GLU A 55 -20.82 2.59 14.17
C GLU A 55 -21.46 3.02 12.83
N ASN A 56 -20.91 4.08 12.24
CA ASN A 56 -21.25 4.48 10.90
C ASN A 56 -20.08 5.28 10.29
N ILE A 57 -19.54 4.77 9.19
CA ILE A 57 -18.37 5.35 8.52
C ILE A 57 -18.53 6.82 8.17
N TYR A 58 -19.72 7.29 7.78
CA TYR A 58 -19.93 8.68 7.40
C TYR A 58 -19.76 9.63 8.58
N TYR A 59 -20.28 9.28 9.76
CA TYR A 59 -20.10 10.09 10.97
C TYR A 59 -18.64 10.17 11.39
N ARG A 60 -17.93 9.02 11.34
CA ARG A 60 -16.50 8.96 11.65
C ARG A 60 -15.71 9.82 10.66
N PHE A 61 -15.86 9.54 9.37
CA PHE A 61 -15.06 10.16 8.31
C PHE A 61 -15.29 11.67 8.21
N PHE A 62 -16.54 12.14 8.24
CA PHE A 62 -16.79 13.58 8.26
C PHE A 62 -16.29 14.24 9.56
N GLY A 63 -16.44 13.57 10.71
CA GLY A 63 -15.87 14.04 11.96
C GLY A 63 -14.36 14.28 11.86
N GLU A 64 -13.63 13.31 11.31
CA GLU A 64 -12.18 13.39 11.10
C GLU A 64 -11.79 14.52 10.14
N ILE A 65 -12.50 14.66 9.01
CA ILE A 65 -12.27 15.74 8.06
C ILE A 65 -12.47 17.11 8.73
N TYR A 66 -13.56 17.30 9.47
CA TYR A 66 -13.83 18.58 10.11
C TYR A 66 -12.87 18.89 11.26
N LEU A 67 -12.38 17.87 11.98
CA LEU A 67 -11.31 18.03 12.97
C LEU A 67 -10.01 18.48 12.29
N TYR A 68 -9.62 17.85 11.18
CA TYR A 68 -8.45 18.28 10.41
C TYR A 68 -8.60 19.74 9.95
N LEU A 69 -9.73 20.11 9.35
CA LEU A 69 -9.95 21.48 8.86
C LEU A 69 -9.92 22.51 9.98
N LYS A 70 -10.44 22.16 11.16
CA LYS A 70 -10.40 23.02 12.35
C LYS A 70 -8.97 23.24 12.84
N ASP A 71 -8.17 22.17 12.91
CA ASP A 71 -6.85 22.21 13.52
C ASP A 71 -5.79 22.81 12.59
N TYR A 72 -5.88 22.55 11.29
CA TYR A 72 -4.88 22.97 10.29
C TYR A 72 -5.27 24.20 9.48
N GLN A 73 -6.57 24.50 9.35
CA GLN A 73 -7.12 25.64 8.59
C GLN A 73 -6.45 25.85 7.22
N PRO A 74 -6.43 24.83 6.34
CA PRO A 74 -5.74 24.94 5.05
C PRO A 74 -6.42 25.98 4.14
N SER A 75 -5.62 26.60 3.27
CA SER A 75 -6.12 27.50 2.22
C SER A 75 -6.83 26.76 1.09
N ASN A 76 -6.44 25.50 0.84
CA ASN A 76 -7.04 24.63 -0.16
C ASN A 76 -8.48 24.25 0.21
N ASN A 77 -9.33 24.10 -0.80
CA ASN A 77 -10.61 23.42 -0.64
C ASN A 77 -10.40 21.92 -0.34
N TRP A 78 -11.48 21.16 -0.12
CA TRP A 78 -11.39 19.74 0.16
C TRP A 78 -12.42 18.89 -0.60
N ARG A 79 -12.08 17.62 -0.79
CA ARG A 79 -12.95 16.55 -1.29
C ARG A 79 -12.78 15.28 -0.46
N ALA A 80 -13.82 14.49 -0.38
CA ALA A 80 -13.88 13.23 0.34
C ALA A 80 -14.09 12.08 -0.65
N VAL A 81 -13.36 10.99 -0.45
CA VAL A 81 -13.46 9.76 -1.24
C VAL A 81 -13.64 8.59 -0.29
N LEU A 82 -14.78 7.91 -0.38
CA LEU A 82 -15.02 6.64 0.30
C LEU A 82 -14.87 5.49 -0.69
N ILE A 83 -13.94 4.58 -0.42
CA ILE A 83 -13.71 3.39 -1.24
C ILE A 83 -14.29 2.18 -0.50
N PHE A 84 -15.31 1.56 -1.07
CA PHE A 84 -15.87 0.32 -0.55
C PHE A 84 -15.39 -0.84 -1.40
N THR A 85 -14.85 -1.88 -0.76
CA THR A 85 -14.49 -3.12 -1.48
C THR A 85 -15.72 -3.77 -2.12
N LYS A 86 -16.90 -3.61 -1.48
CA LYS A 86 -18.19 -4.07 -2.00
C LYS A 86 -19.30 -3.07 -1.68
N LYS A 87 -20.22 -2.81 -2.61
CA LYS A 87 -21.36 -1.89 -2.38
C LYS A 87 -22.18 -2.24 -1.13
N ARG A 88 -22.31 -3.53 -0.80
CA ARG A 88 -23.07 -3.98 0.40
C ARG A 88 -22.47 -3.54 1.75
N PHE A 89 -21.27 -2.97 1.75
CA PHE A 89 -20.60 -2.41 2.92
C PHE A 89 -20.87 -0.92 3.10
N ASP A 90 -21.45 -0.26 2.09
CA ASP A 90 -21.94 1.10 2.20
C ASP A 90 -23.27 1.11 2.97
N PRO A 91 -23.33 1.71 4.19
CA PRO A 91 -24.56 1.76 4.98
C PRO A 91 -25.58 2.77 4.42
N GLY A 92 -25.23 3.53 3.37
CA GLY A 92 -26.00 4.66 2.87
C GLY A 92 -25.69 5.93 3.64
N ILE A 93 -25.86 7.09 2.98
CA ILE A 93 -25.63 8.39 3.59
C ILE A 93 -26.72 8.63 4.65
N PRO A 94 -26.36 8.91 5.92
CA PRO A 94 -27.32 9.26 6.94
C PRO A 94 -28.07 10.55 6.60
N LYS A 95 -29.33 10.67 7.02
CA LYS A 95 -30.15 11.88 6.77
C LYS A 95 -29.51 13.19 7.24
N GLN A 96 -28.63 13.13 8.24
CA GLN A 96 -27.88 14.26 8.79
C GLN A 96 -26.80 14.79 7.84
N TYR A 97 -26.45 14.00 6.82
CA TYR A 97 -25.48 14.32 5.77
C TYR A 97 -26.14 14.28 4.38
N SER A 98 -27.47 14.43 4.31
CA SER A 98 -28.25 14.30 3.06
C SER A 98 -27.78 15.21 1.94
N GLU A 99 -27.17 16.35 2.27
CA GLU A 99 -26.56 17.26 1.32
C GLU A 99 -25.45 16.62 0.49
N PHE A 100 -24.88 15.50 0.93
CA PHE A 100 -23.82 14.77 0.24
C PHE A 100 -24.30 13.65 -0.69
N GLU A 101 -25.62 13.43 -0.83
CA GLU A 101 -26.14 12.41 -1.77
C GLU A 101 -25.72 12.69 -3.22
N ASP A 102 -25.83 13.96 -3.65
CA ASP A 102 -25.52 14.42 -5.01
C ASP A 102 -24.39 15.48 -5.05
N ASN A 103 -23.65 15.64 -3.94
CA ASN A 103 -22.60 16.66 -3.87
C ASN A 103 -21.28 16.12 -4.41
N PRO A 104 -20.65 16.78 -5.41
CA PRO A 104 -19.38 16.34 -5.97
C PRO A 104 -18.21 16.41 -4.96
N ARG A 105 -18.43 16.98 -3.78
CA ARG A 105 -17.46 16.99 -2.68
C ARG A 105 -17.28 15.62 -2.05
N LEU A 106 -18.28 14.73 -2.10
CA LEU A 106 -18.18 13.35 -1.66
C LEU A 106 -18.28 12.40 -2.86
N GLN A 107 -17.26 11.56 -3.04
CA GLN A 107 -17.28 10.50 -4.04
C GLN A 107 -17.28 9.13 -3.36
N ARG A 108 -18.22 8.27 -3.77
CA ARG A 108 -18.27 6.87 -3.32
C ARG A 108 -17.80 5.97 -4.46
N ILE A 109 -16.75 5.19 -4.23
CA ILE A 109 -16.18 4.24 -5.19
C ILE A 109 -16.48 2.83 -4.70
N TYR A 110 -17.03 1.98 -5.57
CA TYR A 110 -17.37 0.59 -5.25
C TYR A 110 -16.51 -0.34 -6.09
N LEU A 111 -15.51 -0.99 -5.48
CA LEU A 111 -14.55 -1.82 -6.21
C LEU A 111 -15.22 -3.02 -6.91
N ASP A 112 -16.27 -3.59 -6.31
CA ASP A 112 -17.06 -4.69 -6.89
C ASP A 112 -17.97 -4.27 -8.06
N ARG A 113 -18.03 -2.98 -8.38
CA ARG A 113 -18.80 -2.41 -9.49
C ARG A 113 -17.95 -1.62 -10.48
N LEU A 114 -16.63 -1.60 -10.32
CA LEU A 114 -15.74 -0.93 -11.26
C LEU A 114 -15.80 -1.62 -12.63
N PRO A 115 -16.08 -0.89 -13.72
CA PRO A 115 -16.01 -1.45 -15.07
C PRO A 115 -14.62 -1.99 -15.39
N LEU A 116 -14.57 -3.11 -16.13
CA LEU A 116 -13.32 -3.85 -16.40
C LEU A 116 -12.25 -2.97 -17.06
N GLU A 117 -12.68 -2.12 -17.99
CA GLU A 117 -11.87 -1.15 -18.74
C GLU A 117 -11.09 -0.13 -17.86
N TYR A 118 -11.53 0.15 -16.63
CA TYR A 118 -10.77 1.05 -15.75
C TYR A 118 -9.45 0.45 -15.30
N GLY A 119 -9.39 -0.87 -15.14
CA GLY A 119 -8.15 -1.58 -14.82
C GLY A 119 -7.13 -1.54 -15.97
N ASP A 120 -7.56 -1.19 -17.18
CA ASP A 120 -6.67 -1.07 -18.34
C ASP A 120 -5.94 0.28 -18.37
N ARG A 121 -6.44 1.29 -17.66
CA ARG A 121 -5.89 2.66 -17.66
C ARG A 121 -4.57 2.82 -16.91
N SER A 122 -4.35 2.02 -15.86
CA SER A 122 -3.09 1.99 -15.13
C SER A 122 -2.92 0.68 -14.38
N LEU A 123 -1.66 0.26 -14.17
CA LEU A 123 -1.34 -0.96 -13.42
C LEU A 123 -1.93 -0.93 -12.00
N GLY A 124 -1.82 0.21 -11.30
CA GLY A 124 -2.39 0.39 -9.96
C GLY A 124 -3.92 0.26 -9.91
N LEU A 125 -4.64 0.80 -10.90
CA LEU A 125 -6.09 0.60 -11.01
C LEU A 125 -6.44 -0.86 -11.32
N GLY A 126 -5.60 -1.54 -12.12
CA GLY A 126 -5.68 -2.97 -12.36
C GLY A 126 -5.62 -3.76 -11.05
N VAL A 127 -4.67 -3.45 -10.17
CA VAL A 127 -4.57 -4.09 -8.85
C VAL A 127 -5.82 -3.81 -8.00
N MET A 128 -6.25 -2.55 -7.89
CA MET A 128 -7.44 -2.19 -7.11
C MET A 128 -8.70 -2.92 -7.59
N GLN A 129 -8.84 -3.11 -8.90
CA GLN A 129 -9.96 -3.84 -9.48
C GLN A 129 -9.98 -5.31 -9.05
N LEU A 130 -8.81 -5.96 -8.90
CA LEU A 130 -8.73 -7.34 -8.41
C LEU A 130 -9.36 -7.50 -7.02
N ILE A 131 -9.24 -6.51 -6.14
CA ILE A 131 -9.80 -6.56 -4.77
C ILE A 131 -11.32 -6.78 -4.81
N GLY A 132 -12.05 -6.00 -5.61
CA GLY A 132 -13.51 -6.08 -5.75
C GLY A 132 -14.02 -7.22 -6.64
N MET A 133 -13.15 -7.82 -7.44
CA MET A 133 -13.53 -8.82 -8.45
C MET A 133 -14.01 -10.16 -7.84
N LYS A 134 -14.93 -10.81 -8.54
CA LYS A 134 -15.42 -12.15 -8.21
C LYS A 134 -14.28 -13.19 -8.30
N PRO A 135 -14.21 -14.18 -7.39
CA PRO A 135 -13.14 -15.18 -7.37
C PRO A 135 -12.96 -15.97 -8.67
N GLN A 136 -14.02 -16.15 -9.46
CA GLN A 136 -13.96 -16.92 -10.70
C GLN A 136 -13.23 -16.19 -11.83
N VAL A 137 -13.25 -14.85 -11.83
CA VAL A 137 -12.66 -14.00 -12.89
C VAL A 137 -11.29 -13.46 -12.47
N ALA A 138 -11.06 -13.34 -11.15
CA ALA A 138 -9.83 -12.78 -10.62
C ALA A 138 -8.55 -13.46 -11.15
N PRO A 139 -8.42 -14.80 -11.22
CA PRO A 139 -7.19 -15.46 -11.69
C PRO A 139 -6.78 -15.08 -13.11
N GLU A 140 -7.72 -15.10 -14.05
CA GLU A 140 -7.47 -14.70 -15.43
C GLU A 140 -7.01 -13.24 -15.51
N ARG A 141 -7.72 -12.34 -14.82
CA ARG A 141 -7.36 -10.92 -14.79
C ARG A 141 -6.01 -10.67 -14.12
N GLY A 142 -5.69 -11.41 -13.05
CA GLY A 142 -4.41 -11.35 -12.36
C GLY A 142 -3.25 -11.71 -13.29
N ARG A 143 -3.37 -12.80 -14.05
CA ARG A 143 -2.39 -13.21 -15.07
C ARG A 143 -2.21 -12.14 -16.15
N THR A 144 -3.31 -11.58 -16.67
CA THR A 144 -3.23 -10.49 -17.66
C THR A 144 -2.48 -9.28 -17.10
N LEU A 145 -2.74 -8.91 -15.85
CA LEU A 145 -2.07 -7.78 -15.21
C LEU A 145 -0.58 -8.04 -14.99
N LEU A 146 -0.20 -9.26 -14.58
CA LEU A 146 1.20 -9.66 -14.43
C LEU A 146 1.97 -9.60 -15.77
N ASN A 147 1.35 -10.06 -16.85
CA ASN A 147 1.95 -9.94 -18.19
C ASN A 147 2.15 -8.48 -18.59
N ARG A 148 1.19 -7.61 -18.29
CA ARG A 148 1.32 -6.17 -18.54
C ARG A 148 2.43 -5.54 -17.71
N ILE A 149 2.56 -5.90 -16.43
CA ILE A 149 3.65 -5.42 -15.56
C ILE A 149 5.02 -5.73 -16.17
N GLN A 150 5.22 -6.95 -16.70
CA GLN A 150 6.47 -7.34 -17.35
C GLN A 150 6.73 -6.59 -18.66
N GLN A 151 5.69 -6.23 -19.40
CA GLN A 151 5.82 -5.55 -20.69
C GLN A 151 5.96 -4.02 -20.55
N GLU A 152 5.24 -3.42 -19.60
CA GLU A 152 5.14 -1.97 -19.44
C GLU A 152 6.23 -1.39 -18.53
N LEU A 153 6.72 -2.15 -17.55
CA LEU A 153 7.76 -1.71 -16.63
C LEU A 153 9.11 -2.27 -17.05
N THR A 154 10.16 -1.47 -16.94
CA THR A 154 11.55 -1.91 -17.13
C THR A 154 12.30 -2.08 -15.82
N ASP A 155 11.85 -1.39 -14.77
CA ASP A 155 12.45 -1.46 -13.44
C ASP A 155 12.00 -2.72 -12.71
N VAL A 156 12.96 -3.60 -12.44
CA VAL A 156 12.73 -4.91 -11.79
C VAL A 156 12.18 -4.73 -10.38
N GLN A 157 12.66 -3.73 -9.64
CA GLN A 157 12.24 -3.48 -8.26
C GLN A 157 10.75 -3.10 -8.20
N THR A 158 10.31 -2.19 -9.08
CA THR A 158 8.91 -1.81 -9.23
C THR A 158 8.06 -2.98 -9.73
N GLN A 159 8.54 -3.77 -10.70
CA GLN A 159 7.84 -4.98 -11.15
C GLN A 159 7.56 -5.93 -9.97
N ASN A 160 8.57 -6.20 -9.15
CA ASN A 160 8.44 -7.10 -8.01
C ASN A 160 7.46 -6.57 -6.98
N ALA A 161 7.50 -5.27 -6.67
CA ALA A 161 6.53 -4.65 -5.77
C ALA A 161 5.07 -4.84 -6.25
N TYR A 162 4.83 -4.74 -7.56
CA TYR A 162 3.51 -5.04 -8.13
C TYR A 162 3.15 -6.53 -8.05
N VAL A 163 4.10 -7.43 -8.31
CA VAL A 163 3.90 -8.88 -8.22
C VAL A 163 3.50 -9.27 -6.79
N GLU A 164 4.23 -8.81 -5.79
CA GLU A 164 3.94 -9.05 -4.37
C GLU A 164 2.58 -8.49 -3.95
N LEU A 165 2.22 -7.31 -4.45
CA LEU A 165 0.93 -6.69 -4.17
C LEU A 165 -0.21 -7.53 -4.76
N ILE A 166 -0.08 -8.01 -5.99
CA ILE A 166 -1.07 -8.90 -6.63
C ILE A 166 -1.18 -10.21 -5.85
N GLU A 167 -0.06 -10.83 -5.49
CA GLU A 167 -0.05 -12.05 -4.70
C GLU A 167 -0.75 -11.85 -3.36
N THR A 168 -0.47 -10.74 -2.67
CA THR A 168 -1.12 -10.37 -1.41
C THR A 168 -2.64 -10.26 -1.60
N VAL A 169 -3.11 -9.57 -2.65
CA VAL A 169 -4.54 -9.49 -2.97
C VAL A 169 -5.15 -10.88 -3.14
N PHE A 170 -4.42 -11.83 -3.75
CA PHE A 170 -4.88 -13.20 -3.92
C PHE A 170 -4.88 -14.00 -2.62
N VAL A 171 -3.87 -13.87 -1.76
CA VAL A 171 -3.85 -14.51 -0.43
C VAL A 171 -5.09 -14.13 0.38
N TYR A 172 -5.44 -12.84 0.41
CA TYR A 172 -6.64 -12.39 1.12
C TYR A 172 -7.94 -12.84 0.43
N LYS A 173 -7.96 -12.93 -0.90
CA LYS A 173 -9.15 -13.34 -1.66
C LYS A 173 -9.41 -14.85 -1.59
N PHE A 174 -8.36 -15.66 -1.46
CA PHE A 174 -8.36 -17.11 -1.53
C PHE A 174 -7.78 -17.74 -0.25
N PRO A 175 -8.35 -17.48 0.94
CA PRO A 175 -7.74 -17.86 2.23
C PRO A 175 -7.64 -19.36 2.49
N LYS A 176 -8.22 -20.19 1.62
CA LYS A 176 -8.14 -21.66 1.69
C LYS A 176 -7.01 -22.25 0.87
N PHE A 177 -6.37 -21.43 0.02
CA PHE A 177 -5.28 -21.85 -0.83
C PHE A 177 -3.96 -21.53 -0.15
N SER A 178 -2.97 -22.40 -0.33
CA SER A 178 -1.60 -22.13 0.07
C SER A 178 -0.97 -21.06 -0.82
N ARG A 179 0.18 -20.52 -0.38
CA ARG A 179 0.94 -19.56 -1.19
C ARG A 179 1.41 -20.19 -2.52
N GLU A 180 1.87 -21.43 -2.49
CA GLU A 180 2.29 -22.18 -3.70
C GLU A 180 1.13 -22.40 -4.69
N GLU A 181 -0.06 -22.70 -4.18
CA GLU A 181 -1.25 -22.83 -5.02
C GLU A 181 -1.65 -21.49 -5.65
N ILE A 182 -1.49 -20.39 -4.91
CA ILE A 182 -1.73 -19.03 -5.43
C ILE A 182 -0.70 -18.66 -6.50
N GLU A 183 0.57 -18.97 -6.29
CA GLU A 183 1.62 -18.75 -7.29
C GLU A 183 1.35 -19.53 -8.57
N THR A 184 0.97 -20.81 -8.44
CA THR A 184 0.56 -21.65 -9.57
C THR A 184 -0.67 -21.08 -10.27
N MET A 185 -1.66 -20.62 -9.50
CA MET A 185 -2.86 -19.97 -10.03
C MET A 185 -2.51 -18.70 -10.81
N LEU A 186 -1.52 -17.93 -10.39
CA LEU A 186 -1.07 -16.71 -11.05
C LEU A 186 -0.04 -16.94 -12.15
N GLY A 187 0.52 -18.14 -12.29
CA GLY A 187 1.59 -18.43 -13.23
C GLY A 187 2.94 -17.83 -12.82
N LEU A 188 3.18 -17.66 -11.51
CA LEU A 188 4.39 -17.02 -10.97
C LEU A 188 5.60 -17.94 -10.89
N GLY A 189 5.44 -19.25 -11.08
CA GLY A 189 6.51 -20.24 -10.91
C GLY A 189 7.77 -19.90 -11.71
N GLU A 190 7.63 -19.61 -13.01
CA GLU A 190 8.79 -19.25 -13.84
C GLU A 190 9.37 -17.88 -13.47
N LEU A 191 8.54 -16.94 -13.02
CA LEU A 191 8.95 -15.57 -12.70
C LEU A 191 9.79 -15.50 -11.44
N LYS A 192 9.38 -16.19 -10.37
CA LYS A 192 10.10 -16.20 -9.09
C LYS A 192 11.40 -17.00 -9.14
N HIS A 193 11.53 -17.91 -10.09
CA HIS A 193 12.75 -18.67 -10.33
C HIS A 193 13.75 -17.95 -11.26
N THR A 194 13.40 -16.79 -11.81
CA THR A 194 14.40 -15.99 -12.52
C THR A 194 15.44 -15.47 -11.53
N ARG A 195 16.71 -15.57 -11.89
CA ARG A 195 17.83 -15.06 -11.10
C ARG A 195 17.66 -13.58 -10.75
N VAL A 196 17.13 -12.80 -11.70
CA VAL A 196 16.83 -11.37 -11.55
C VAL A 196 15.79 -11.12 -10.45
N TYR A 197 14.74 -11.95 -10.36
CA TYR A 197 13.74 -11.83 -9.30
C TYR A 197 14.35 -12.14 -7.93
N GLN A 198 15.15 -13.20 -7.83
CA GLN A 198 15.80 -13.61 -6.57
C GLN A 198 16.80 -12.57 -6.07
N GLU A 199 17.62 -12.01 -6.95
CA GLU A 199 18.57 -10.94 -6.63
C GLU A 199 17.82 -9.69 -6.15
N ALA A 200 16.73 -9.31 -6.82
CA ALA A 200 15.94 -8.16 -6.41
C ALA A 200 15.21 -8.36 -5.06
N MET A 201 14.72 -9.57 -4.76
CA MET A 201 14.16 -9.90 -3.44
C MET A 201 15.21 -9.85 -2.34
N GLN A 202 16.42 -10.33 -2.63
CA GLN A 202 17.55 -10.23 -1.72
C GLN A 202 17.91 -8.77 -1.42
N GLU A 203 18.00 -7.93 -2.46
CA GLU A 203 18.24 -6.50 -2.31
C GLU A 203 17.16 -5.82 -1.44
N GLN A 204 15.89 -6.12 -1.69
CA GLN A 204 14.78 -5.58 -0.88
C GLN A 204 14.84 -6.03 0.57
N GLY A 205 15.10 -7.31 0.82
CA GLY A 205 15.27 -7.86 2.18
C GLY A 205 16.41 -7.16 2.93
N ALA A 206 17.54 -6.93 2.26
CA ALA A 206 18.65 -6.19 2.83
C ALA A 206 18.28 -4.74 3.15
N VAL A 207 17.59 -4.04 2.25
CA VAL A 207 17.12 -2.66 2.48
C VAL A 207 16.18 -2.60 3.69
N MET A 208 15.22 -3.52 3.81
CA MET A 208 14.28 -3.56 4.93
C MET A 208 15.00 -3.77 6.27
N ILE A 209 15.95 -4.71 6.32
CA ILE A 209 16.77 -4.95 7.51
C ILE A 209 17.60 -3.72 7.87
N LEU A 210 18.19 -3.04 6.88
CA LEU A 210 18.96 -1.83 7.11
C LEU A 210 18.10 -0.68 7.65
N GLN A 211 16.86 -0.53 7.15
CA GLN A 211 15.91 0.44 7.69
C GLN A 211 15.53 0.12 9.14
N GLN A 212 15.24 -1.16 9.44
CA GLN A 212 14.90 -1.60 10.79
C GLN A 212 16.05 -1.39 11.77
N LEU A 213 17.28 -1.73 11.36
CA LEU A 213 18.51 -1.47 12.11
C LEU A 213 18.70 0.02 12.34
N SER A 214 18.55 0.85 11.29
CA SER A 214 18.69 2.29 11.39
C SER A 214 17.68 2.92 12.34
N HIS A 215 16.45 2.39 12.36
CA HIS A 215 15.41 2.85 13.27
C HIS A 215 15.70 2.48 14.73
N ARG A 216 16.24 1.28 14.97
CA ARG A 216 16.51 0.78 16.34
C ARG A 216 17.81 1.29 16.95
N PHE A 217 18.86 1.42 16.14
CA PHE A 217 20.22 1.66 16.63
C PHE A 217 20.89 2.91 16.04
N GLY A 218 20.19 3.66 15.19
CA GLY A 218 20.75 4.84 14.51
C GLY A 218 21.61 4.47 13.30
N ALA A 219 22.44 5.40 12.83
CA ALA A 219 23.16 5.24 11.57
C ALA A 219 24.04 3.96 11.53
N ILE A 220 23.86 3.15 10.49
CA ILE A 220 24.60 1.89 10.30
C ILE A 220 25.90 2.15 9.52
N PRO A 221 27.07 1.73 10.04
CA PRO A 221 28.34 1.85 9.34
C PRO A 221 28.32 1.25 7.92
N PRO A 222 28.98 1.88 6.92
CA PRO A 222 28.96 1.44 5.52
C PRO A 222 29.43 -0.01 5.32
N GLU A 223 30.43 -0.45 6.09
CA GLU A 223 30.96 -1.82 6.03
C GLU A 223 29.89 -2.86 6.37
N LYS A 224 29.06 -2.59 7.39
CA LYS A 224 27.94 -3.46 7.78
C LYS A 224 26.84 -3.44 6.72
N GLN A 225 26.58 -2.29 6.10
CA GLN A 225 25.61 -2.20 5.01
C GLN A 225 26.01 -3.11 3.85
N ALA A 226 27.28 -3.07 3.44
CA ALA A 226 27.81 -3.92 2.38
C ALA A 226 27.72 -5.42 2.73
N GLN A 227 28.00 -5.80 3.99
CA GLN A 227 27.87 -7.19 4.43
C GLN A 227 26.42 -7.68 4.38
N ILE A 228 25.47 -6.87 4.87
CA ILE A 228 24.04 -7.23 4.87
C ILE A 228 23.50 -7.35 3.45
N GLN A 229 23.92 -6.48 2.52
CA GLN A 229 23.52 -6.55 1.11
C GLN A 229 23.99 -7.83 0.39
N GLN A 230 25.07 -8.46 0.88
CA GLN A 230 25.61 -9.70 0.32
C GLN A 230 24.97 -10.97 0.90
N LEU A 231 24.16 -10.86 1.94
CA LEU A 231 23.49 -12.01 2.55
C LEU A 231 22.44 -12.60 1.59
N SER A 232 22.34 -13.93 1.53
CA SER A 232 21.27 -14.62 0.81
C SER A 232 19.89 -14.35 1.44
N ALA A 233 18.81 -14.62 0.69
CA ALA A 233 17.44 -14.44 1.18
C ALA A 233 17.16 -15.21 2.49
N ASP A 234 17.69 -16.42 2.64
CA ASP A 234 17.55 -17.22 3.86
C ASP A 234 18.31 -16.60 5.04
N GLN A 235 19.51 -16.08 4.79
CA GLN A 235 20.30 -15.38 5.81
C GLN A 235 19.65 -14.06 6.23
N LEU A 236 19.10 -13.30 5.28
CA LEU A 236 18.33 -12.10 5.57
C LEU A 236 17.10 -12.42 6.44
N THR A 237 16.39 -13.50 6.12
CA THR A 237 15.25 -13.96 6.93
C THR A 237 15.70 -14.34 8.34
N ALA A 238 16.80 -15.09 8.47
CA ALA A 238 17.36 -15.48 9.77
C ALA A 238 17.80 -14.25 10.58
N LEU A 239 18.42 -13.26 9.94
CA LEU A 239 18.80 -11.99 10.57
C LEU A 239 17.58 -11.20 11.03
N ALA A 240 16.51 -11.14 10.22
CA ALA A 240 15.28 -10.45 10.59
C ALA A 240 14.62 -11.03 11.85
N ILE A 241 14.67 -12.35 12.02
CA ILE A 241 14.19 -13.03 13.23
C ILE A 241 15.13 -12.76 14.42
N ALA A 242 16.44 -12.93 14.22
CA ALA A 242 17.44 -12.71 15.28
C ALA A 242 17.42 -11.26 15.80
N LEU A 243 17.15 -10.31 14.91
CA LEU A 243 17.02 -8.90 15.24
C LEU A 243 16.01 -8.63 16.35
N LEU A 244 14.95 -9.43 16.48
CA LEU A 244 13.95 -9.24 17.54
C LEU A 244 14.55 -9.35 18.94
N GLU A 245 15.65 -10.11 19.09
CA GLU A 245 16.34 -10.35 20.37
C GLU A 245 17.55 -9.43 20.60
N PHE A 246 17.98 -8.69 19.57
CA PHE A 246 19.18 -7.85 19.67
C PHE A 246 18.94 -6.60 20.51
N SER A 247 19.93 -6.27 21.33
CA SER A 247 19.93 -5.09 22.21
C SER A 247 20.91 -4.02 21.74
N SER A 248 21.85 -4.35 20.86
CA SER A 248 22.86 -3.42 20.34
C SER A 248 23.37 -3.79 18.95
N LEU A 249 24.12 -2.88 18.31
CA LEU A 249 24.83 -3.18 17.06
C LEU A 249 25.93 -4.23 17.20
N GLN A 250 26.43 -4.49 18.42
CA GLN A 250 27.43 -5.54 18.64
C GLN A 250 26.82 -6.93 18.42
N ASP A 251 25.53 -7.11 18.73
CA ASP A 251 24.83 -8.39 18.51
C ASP A 251 24.74 -8.71 17.01
N VAL A 252 24.57 -7.68 16.18
CA VAL A 252 24.60 -7.78 14.72
C VAL A 252 25.99 -8.19 14.24
N ASP A 253 27.04 -7.61 14.81
CA ASP A 253 28.43 -7.96 14.48
C ASP A 253 28.74 -9.42 14.80
N PHE A 254 28.35 -9.89 16.00
CA PHE A 254 28.52 -11.28 16.37
C PHE A 254 27.73 -12.21 15.45
N TRP A 255 26.48 -11.84 15.12
CA TRP A 255 25.68 -12.65 14.22
C TRP A 255 26.29 -12.74 12.82
N LEU A 256 26.72 -11.63 12.23
CA LEU A 256 27.33 -11.62 10.89
C LEU A 256 28.61 -12.48 10.83
N GLN A 257 29.39 -12.53 11.92
CA GLN A 257 30.56 -13.41 12.01
C GLN A 257 30.20 -14.91 12.01
N THR A 258 29.00 -15.28 12.46
CA THR A 258 28.54 -16.69 12.42
C THR A 258 28.05 -17.13 11.04
N GLN A 259 27.88 -16.19 10.10
CA GLN A 259 27.37 -16.44 8.74
C GLN A 259 28.46 -16.43 7.66
N ALA A 260 29.71 -16.13 8.03
CA ALA A 260 30.89 -16.20 7.18
C ALA A 260 31.47 -17.61 7.14
#